data_AF-A0A957EA60-F1
#
_entry.id   AF-A0A957EA60-F1
#
_cell.length_a   1.000
_cell.length_b   1.000
_cell.length_c   1.000
_cell.angle_alpha   90.00
_cell.angle_beta   90.00
_cell.angle_gamma   90.00
#
_symmetry.space_group_name_H-M   'P 1'
#
loop_
_entity.id
_entity.type
_entity.pdbx_description
1 polymer ?
#
loop_
_entity_poly.entity_id
_entity_poly.type
_entity_poly.pdbx_seq_one_letter_code
_entity_poly.pdbx_strand_id
1 'polypeptide(L)'
;MKKPLLLFFLFSILLSLAACDDGDSGSSGIQPPDDPAELKSFHLAEVCNGTPIAVAAPYDASSSELHPIAMYNQNSYDGSIYDIMFPSQTNFPEEWSVAVDQPFSPIELVGCLARTEQTLVETCTGYEIDGEDKEGTVEIYDATYELTIYAAQTGEVVGTETIDTYLDECPSFVMFSTGSGEDLVEERYAQPTDELVNLVESYVNP
;
A
#
# COMPACT_ATOMS: atom_id res chain seq x y z
N MET A 1 67.71 43.13 -17.22
CA MET A 1 68.78 42.41 -16.50
C MET A 1 68.16 41.54 -15.42
N LYS A 2 68.52 40.24 -15.42
CA LYS A 2 68.42 39.22 -14.34
C LYS A 2 67.03 38.81 -13.79
N LYS A 3 66.52 37.70 -14.33
CA LYS A 3 65.92 36.62 -13.52
C LYS A 3 67.01 35.95 -12.66
N PRO A 4 66.64 35.40 -11.49
CA PRO A 4 66.70 33.94 -11.30
C PRO A 4 65.39 33.44 -10.63
N LEU A 5 64.77 32.33 -11.04
CA LEU A 5 65.17 30.92 -11.06
C LEU A 5 64.87 30.20 -9.72
N LEU A 6 63.91 29.26 -9.81
CA LEU A 6 63.78 27.99 -9.06
C LEU A 6 63.43 28.03 -7.55
N LEU A 7 62.23 27.55 -7.21
CA LEU A 7 62.09 26.29 -6.47
C LEU A 7 60.72 25.65 -6.72
N PHE A 8 60.74 24.44 -7.29
CA PHE A 8 59.64 23.50 -7.36
C PHE A 8 59.36 22.97 -5.95
N PHE A 9 58.11 23.01 -5.49
CA PHE A 9 57.61 22.08 -4.48
C PHE A 9 56.35 21.40 -5.02
N LEU A 10 56.51 20.13 -5.40
CA LEU A 10 55.42 19.19 -5.58
C LEU A 10 54.77 18.96 -4.21
N PHE A 11 53.47 19.18 -4.13
CA PHE A 11 52.65 18.59 -3.07
C PHE A 11 51.52 17.83 -3.75
N SER A 12 51.76 16.53 -3.95
CA SER A 12 50.74 15.55 -4.28
C SER A 12 49.86 15.37 -3.06
N ILE A 13 48.59 15.79 -3.14
CA ILE A 13 47.55 15.39 -2.19
C ILE A 13 46.69 14.34 -2.89
N LEU A 14 47.03 13.09 -2.61
CA LEU A 14 46.11 11.96 -2.60
C LEU A 14 45.23 12.10 -1.36
N LEU A 15 43.90 12.15 -1.53
CA LEU A 15 42.82 11.87 -0.56
C LEU A 15 41.53 12.32 -1.28
N SER A 16 40.43 11.59 -1.38
CA SER A 16 39.94 10.41 -0.67
C SER A 16 38.77 9.86 -1.50
N LEU A 17 38.57 8.55 -1.48
CA LEU A 17 37.37 7.88 -1.97
C LEU A 17 36.13 8.52 -1.32
N ALA A 18 35.29 9.17 -2.12
CA ALA A 18 33.87 9.25 -1.80
C ALA A 18 33.27 7.90 -2.21
N ALA A 19 33.28 6.94 -1.28
CA ALA A 19 32.31 5.88 -1.32
C ALA A 19 30.96 6.56 -1.11
N CYS A 20 30.11 6.56 -2.15
CA CYS A 20 28.68 6.78 -1.95
C CYS A 20 28.22 5.60 -1.10
N ASP A 21 28.08 5.87 0.19
CA ASP A 21 27.27 5.10 1.11
C ASP A 21 25.83 5.33 0.65
N ASP A 22 25.37 4.50 -0.30
CA ASP A 22 23.95 4.40 -0.60
C ASP A 22 23.31 3.85 0.66
N GLY A 23 22.84 4.76 1.50
CA GLY A 23 21.99 4.49 2.64
C GLY A 23 20.70 3.89 2.12
N ASP A 24 20.71 2.56 2.00
CA ASP A 24 19.56 1.69 1.82
C ASP A 24 18.55 2.00 2.93
N SER A 25 17.65 2.90 2.58
CA SER A 25 16.59 3.38 3.45
C SER A 25 15.46 2.38 3.34
N GLY A 26 15.62 1.25 4.04
CA GLY A 26 14.57 0.33 4.46
C GLY A 26 13.42 0.13 3.47
N SER A 27 13.70 -0.38 2.27
CA SER A 27 12.68 -1.09 1.49
C SER A 27 12.64 -2.53 2.01
N SER A 28 11.45 -3.04 2.28
CA SER A 28 11.21 -4.41 2.73
C SER A 28 11.48 -5.45 1.62
N GLY A 29 12.59 -5.31 0.89
CA GLY A 29 13.33 -6.43 0.30
C GLY A 29 12.60 -7.30 -0.73
N ILE A 30 11.57 -6.82 -1.42
CA ILE A 30 10.97 -7.54 -2.54
C ILE A 30 11.20 -6.77 -3.84
N GLN A 31 12.38 -6.99 -4.43
CA GLN A 31 12.70 -6.42 -5.74
C GLN A 31 11.72 -6.96 -6.80
N PRO A 32 11.12 -6.10 -7.63
CA PRO A 32 10.28 -6.54 -8.75
C PRO A 32 11.08 -7.42 -9.72
N PRO A 33 10.45 -8.45 -10.32
CA PRO A 33 11.12 -9.31 -11.28
C PRO A 33 11.34 -8.59 -12.61
N ASP A 34 12.34 -9.05 -13.37
CA ASP A 34 12.57 -8.59 -14.74
C ASP A 34 11.63 -9.27 -15.75
N ASP A 35 11.07 -10.45 -15.40
CA ASP A 35 10.11 -11.18 -16.23
C ASP A 35 8.66 -10.78 -15.86
N PRO A 36 7.88 -10.21 -16.79
CA PRO A 36 6.47 -9.90 -16.56
C PRO A 36 5.61 -11.10 -16.11
N ALA A 37 5.97 -12.34 -16.48
CA ALA A 37 5.26 -13.55 -16.08
C ALA A 37 5.44 -13.89 -14.59
N GLU A 38 6.50 -13.36 -13.98
CA GLU A 38 6.82 -13.56 -12.57
C GLU A 38 6.27 -12.45 -11.68
N LEU A 39 5.72 -11.37 -12.26
CA LEU A 39 5.12 -10.29 -11.47
C LEU A 39 3.92 -10.80 -10.67
N LYS A 40 3.92 -10.52 -9.38
CA LYS A 40 2.91 -10.96 -8.38
C LYS A 40 2.37 -9.75 -7.63
N SER A 41 1.24 -9.93 -6.96
CA SER A 41 0.59 -8.88 -6.15
C SER A 41 1.54 -8.21 -5.16
N PHE A 42 2.34 -8.97 -4.41
CA PHE A 42 3.24 -8.41 -3.41
C PHE A 42 4.39 -7.57 -4.02
N HIS A 43 4.79 -7.81 -5.27
CA HIS A 43 5.75 -6.94 -5.96
C HIS A 43 5.12 -5.57 -6.30
N LEU A 44 3.85 -5.56 -6.70
CA LEU A 44 3.11 -4.33 -7.03
C LEU A 44 2.78 -3.49 -5.80
N ALA A 45 2.71 -4.09 -4.61
CA ALA A 45 2.50 -3.35 -3.36
C ALA A 45 3.58 -2.27 -3.13
N GLU A 46 4.79 -2.46 -3.66
CA GLU A 46 5.88 -1.48 -3.56
C GLU A 46 5.60 -0.17 -4.30
N VAL A 47 4.64 -0.15 -5.24
CA VAL A 47 4.16 1.11 -5.85
C VAL A 47 3.57 2.04 -4.79
N CYS A 48 2.91 1.50 -3.77
CA CYS A 48 2.39 2.29 -2.65
C CYS A 48 3.51 2.92 -1.79
N ASN A 49 4.73 2.42 -1.91
CA ASN A 49 5.93 2.99 -1.29
C ASN A 49 6.73 3.88 -2.26
N GLY A 50 6.19 4.18 -3.45
CA GLY A 50 6.82 5.01 -4.46
C GLY A 50 7.81 4.28 -5.38
N THR A 51 7.81 2.94 -5.39
CA THR A 51 8.68 2.15 -6.27
C THR A 51 7.99 1.86 -7.61
N PRO A 52 8.50 2.36 -8.75
CA PRO A 52 7.95 2.03 -10.06
C PRO A 52 8.24 0.58 -10.46
N ILE A 53 7.30 -0.05 -11.16
CA ILE A 53 7.40 -1.45 -11.59
C ILE A 53 7.52 -1.52 -13.11
N ALA A 54 8.74 -1.43 -13.63
CA ALA A 54 8.98 -1.29 -15.08
C ALA A 54 8.34 -2.40 -15.97
N VAL A 55 8.12 -3.59 -15.41
CA VAL A 55 7.49 -4.74 -16.10
C VAL A 55 5.96 -4.73 -16.08
N ALA A 56 5.33 -3.78 -15.38
CA ALA A 56 3.89 -3.56 -15.40
C ALA A 56 3.44 -2.90 -16.71
N ALA A 57 2.15 -3.03 -17.03
CA ALA A 57 1.58 -2.41 -18.21
C ALA A 57 1.59 -0.87 -18.09
N PRO A 58 1.85 -0.15 -19.19
CA PRO A 58 1.80 1.30 -19.18
C PRO A 58 0.35 1.78 -19.10
N TYR A 59 0.09 2.75 -18.23
CA TYR A 59 -1.20 3.45 -18.17
C TYR A 59 -1.24 4.57 -19.22
N ASP A 60 -2.31 4.60 -20.03
CA ASP A 60 -2.60 5.67 -20.99
C ASP A 60 -3.99 6.26 -20.76
N ALA A 61 -4.06 7.36 -20.01
CA ALA A 61 -5.31 8.07 -19.70
C ALA A 61 -6.07 8.62 -20.94
N SER A 62 -5.47 8.58 -22.14
CA SER A 62 -6.14 8.98 -23.38
C SER A 62 -6.83 7.82 -24.11
N SER A 63 -6.56 6.58 -23.67
CA SER A 63 -7.23 5.39 -24.14
C SER A 63 -8.67 5.33 -23.61
N SER A 64 -9.56 4.70 -24.38
CA SER A 64 -10.92 4.33 -23.93
C SER A 64 -11.01 2.84 -23.63
N GLU A 65 -9.86 2.15 -23.56
CA GLU A 65 -9.79 0.75 -23.16
C GLU A 65 -9.85 0.66 -21.64
N LEU A 66 -10.18 -0.54 -21.16
CA LEU A 66 -10.18 -0.81 -19.73
C LEU A 66 -8.74 -0.80 -19.21
N HIS A 67 -8.51 -0.12 -18.08
CA HIS A 67 -7.24 -0.01 -17.39
C HIS A 67 -7.25 -0.84 -16.09
N PRO A 68 -6.74 -2.09 -16.09
CA PRO A 68 -6.83 -2.97 -14.94
C PRO A 68 -6.10 -2.39 -13.71
N ILE A 69 -6.74 -2.53 -12.54
CA ILE A 69 -6.27 -1.99 -11.27
C ILE A 69 -6.07 -3.08 -10.22
N ALA A 70 -5.03 -2.94 -9.41
CA ALA A 70 -4.86 -3.69 -8.16
C ALA A 70 -5.01 -2.74 -6.97
N MET A 71 -5.89 -3.09 -6.02
CA MET A 71 -6.12 -2.31 -4.81
C MET A 71 -5.35 -2.89 -3.63
N TYR A 72 -4.80 -2.01 -2.81
CA TYR A 72 -4.09 -2.37 -1.60
C TYR A 72 -4.58 -1.56 -0.42
N ASN A 73 -4.70 -2.20 0.73
CA ASN A 73 -4.99 -1.54 1.99
C ASN A 73 -3.77 -1.60 2.91
N GLN A 74 -3.51 -0.49 3.59
CA GLN A 74 -2.47 -0.42 4.60
C GLN A 74 -2.87 -1.28 5.82
N ASN A 75 -2.03 -2.24 6.20
CA ASN A 75 -2.34 -3.24 7.24
C ASN A 75 -2.32 -2.63 8.66
N SER A 76 -1.44 -1.66 8.89
CA SER A 76 -1.18 -1.09 10.21
C SER A 76 -0.98 0.42 10.14
N TYR A 77 -1.26 1.10 11.26
CA TYR A 77 -1.05 2.55 11.38
C TYR A 77 0.43 2.97 11.24
N ASP A 78 1.38 2.05 11.45
CA ASP A 78 2.80 2.30 11.21
C ASP A 78 3.15 2.42 9.71
N GLY A 79 2.20 2.09 8.85
CA GLY A 79 2.15 2.44 7.44
C GLY A 79 3.19 1.78 6.54
N SER A 80 3.82 0.71 7.01
CA SER A 80 4.94 0.09 6.33
C SER A 80 4.56 -1.03 5.35
N ILE A 81 3.34 -1.57 5.45
CA ILE A 81 2.90 -2.75 4.69
C ILE A 81 1.53 -2.49 4.07
N TYR A 82 1.45 -2.79 2.78
CA TYR A 82 0.23 -2.76 1.98
C TYR A 82 -0.12 -4.19 1.55
N ASP A 83 -1.32 -4.62 1.90
CA ASP A 83 -1.85 -5.93 1.51
C ASP A 83 -2.84 -5.77 0.35
N ILE A 84 -2.87 -6.77 -0.54
CA ILE A 84 -3.82 -6.76 -1.65
C ILE A 84 -5.25 -6.90 -1.11
N MET A 85 -6.16 -6.06 -1.60
CA MET A 85 -7.58 -6.19 -1.35
C MET A 85 -8.17 -7.25 -2.28
N PHE A 86 -8.85 -8.24 -1.70
CA PHE A 86 -9.56 -9.26 -2.47
C PHE A 86 -10.89 -8.73 -3.02
N PRO A 87 -11.49 -9.39 -4.03
CA PRO A 87 -12.77 -8.97 -4.59
C PRO A 87 -13.89 -8.77 -3.55
N SER A 88 -13.88 -9.54 -2.46
CA SER A 88 -14.84 -9.39 -1.35
C SER A 88 -14.69 -8.09 -0.54
N GLN A 89 -13.61 -7.34 -0.74
CA GLN A 89 -13.31 -6.08 -0.03
C GLN A 89 -13.50 -4.85 -0.93
N THR A 90 -13.56 -5.02 -2.26
CA THR A 90 -13.64 -3.92 -3.23
C THR A 90 -14.94 -3.87 -4.03
N ASN A 91 -15.67 -4.99 -4.14
CA ASN A 91 -16.85 -5.10 -5.01
C ASN A 91 -16.61 -4.73 -6.49
N PHE A 92 -15.37 -4.85 -6.97
CA PHE A 92 -15.02 -4.53 -8.36
C PHE A 92 -15.58 -5.56 -9.35
N PRO A 93 -15.96 -5.14 -10.58
CA PRO A 93 -16.16 -6.05 -11.70
C PRO A 93 -14.92 -6.92 -11.94
N GLU A 94 -15.12 -8.19 -12.33
CA GLU A 94 -14.03 -9.15 -12.50
C GLU A 94 -13.01 -8.66 -13.54
N GLU A 95 -13.49 -8.03 -14.61
CA GLU A 95 -12.68 -7.49 -15.69
C GLU A 95 -11.74 -6.35 -15.26
N TRP A 96 -12.03 -5.64 -14.17
CA TRP A 96 -11.22 -4.51 -13.69
C TRP A 96 -9.92 -4.95 -13.01
N SER A 97 -9.78 -6.23 -12.70
CA SER A 97 -8.63 -6.76 -11.98
C SER A 97 -8.09 -8.02 -12.64
N VAL A 98 -6.97 -8.51 -12.12
CA VAL A 98 -6.38 -9.78 -12.54
C VAL A 98 -6.59 -10.80 -11.43
N ALA A 99 -6.97 -12.03 -11.81
CA ALA A 99 -7.10 -13.13 -10.87
C ALA A 99 -5.77 -13.41 -10.14
N VAL A 100 -5.85 -13.69 -8.84
CA VAL A 100 -4.69 -13.82 -7.94
C VAL A 100 -3.68 -14.90 -8.31
N ASP A 101 -4.09 -15.88 -9.13
CA ASP A 101 -3.23 -16.96 -9.62
C ASP A 101 -2.53 -16.64 -10.95
N GLN A 102 -2.88 -15.52 -11.59
CA GLN A 102 -2.28 -15.05 -12.84
C GLN A 102 -1.11 -14.08 -12.59
N PRO A 103 -0.23 -13.87 -13.59
CA PRO A 103 0.76 -12.79 -13.53
C PRO A 103 0.08 -11.42 -13.49
N PHE A 104 0.60 -10.53 -12.65
CA PHE A 104 0.05 -9.18 -12.45
C PHE A 104 0.58 -8.15 -13.46
N SER A 105 1.41 -8.55 -14.44
CA SER A 105 1.94 -7.64 -15.46
C SER A 105 0.90 -6.91 -16.32
N PRO A 106 -0.34 -7.39 -16.51
CA PRO A 106 -1.38 -6.62 -17.19
C PRO A 106 -1.95 -5.45 -16.36
N ILE A 107 -1.64 -5.35 -15.07
CA ILE A 107 -2.10 -4.25 -14.22
C ILE A 107 -1.41 -2.96 -14.66
N GLU A 108 -2.22 -1.92 -14.88
CA GLU A 108 -1.77 -0.58 -15.26
C GLU A 108 -1.83 0.39 -14.08
N LEU A 109 -2.80 0.21 -13.19
CA LEU A 109 -3.07 1.08 -12.06
C LEU A 109 -2.88 0.36 -10.72
N VAL A 110 -2.36 1.06 -9.72
CA VAL A 110 -2.30 0.59 -8.34
C VAL A 110 -3.00 1.60 -7.46
N GLY A 111 -4.06 1.17 -6.76
CA GLY A 111 -4.75 1.98 -5.76
C GLY A 111 -4.25 1.64 -4.36
N CYS A 112 -3.75 2.63 -3.65
CA CYS A 112 -3.19 2.50 -2.31
C CYS A 112 -4.09 3.22 -1.32
N LEU A 113 -4.73 2.47 -0.43
CA LEU A 113 -5.66 2.95 0.56
C LEU A 113 -4.96 3.01 1.94
N ALA A 114 -4.68 4.22 2.42
CA ALA A 114 -4.03 4.46 3.71
C ALA A 114 -5.03 5.06 4.70
N ARG A 115 -5.07 4.55 5.94
CA ARG A 115 -5.90 5.14 6.99
C ARG A 115 -5.16 6.33 7.57
N THR A 116 -5.78 7.51 7.52
CA THR A 116 -5.17 8.77 7.97
C THR A 116 -5.73 9.23 9.32
N GLU A 117 -7.00 8.92 9.60
CA GLU A 117 -7.65 9.25 10.87
C GLU A 117 -8.52 8.08 11.35
N GLN A 118 -8.72 8.00 12.66
CA GLN A 118 -9.66 7.07 13.29
C GLN A 118 -10.30 7.70 14.53
N THR A 119 -11.58 7.44 14.76
CA THR A 119 -12.32 7.90 15.94
C THR A 119 -13.08 6.74 16.54
N LEU A 120 -12.82 6.42 17.82
CA LEU A 120 -13.57 5.41 18.54
C LEU A 120 -15.04 5.84 18.66
N VAL A 121 -15.94 5.01 18.15
CA VAL A 121 -17.39 5.24 18.21
C VAL A 121 -17.97 4.57 19.44
N GLU A 122 -17.75 3.27 19.58
CA GLU A 122 -18.33 2.45 20.65
C GLU A 122 -17.43 1.28 21.02
N THR A 123 -17.49 0.91 22.31
CA THR A 123 -16.90 -0.31 22.85
C THR A 123 -18.03 -1.31 23.11
N CYS A 124 -18.15 -2.29 22.22
CA CYS A 124 -19.13 -3.35 22.27
C CYS A 124 -18.68 -4.47 23.22
N THR A 125 -19.50 -4.82 24.21
CA THR A 125 -19.20 -5.86 25.21
C THR A 125 -20.17 -7.04 25.14
N GLY A 126 -19.87 -8.14 25.81
CA GLY A 126 -20.78 -9.28 25.95
C GLY A 126 -20.62 -10.36 24.88
N TYR A 127 -19.47 -10.40 24.20
CA TYR A 127 -19.17 -11.47 23.26
C TYR A 127 -18.67 -12.70 24.01
N GLU A 128 -19.43 -13.78 23.97
CA GLU A 128 -19.01 -15.06 24.57
C GLU A 128 -17.83 -15.66 23.80
N ILE A 129 -16.86 -16.20 24.53
CA ILE A 129 -15.71 -16.89 23.97
C ILE A 129 -15.82 -18.38 24.31
N ASP A 130 -15.81 -19.23 23.28
CA ASP A 130 -15.98 -20.67 23.45
C ASP A 130 -14.92 -21.27 24.39
N GLY A 131 -15.38 -21.83 25.50
CA GLY A 131 -14.52 -22.54 26.46
C GLY A 131 -13.78 -21.65 27.46
N GLU A 132 -14.03 -20.33 27.47
CA GLU A 132 -13.47 -19.38 28.42
C GLU A 132 -14.59 -18.71 29.24
N ASP A 133 -14.40 -18.52 30.55
CA ASP A 133 -15.31 -17.74 31.41
C ASP A 133 -15.11 -16.21 31.23
N LYS A 134 -14.66 -15.78 30.04
CA LYS A 134 -14.32 -14.39 29.72
C LYS A 134 -15.15 -13.92 28.54
N GLU A 135 -15.45 -12.64 28.54
CA GLU A 135 -16.12 -11.96 27.43
C GLU A 135 -15.11 -11.20 26.58
N GLY A 136 -15.27 -11.26 25.27
CA GLY A 136 -14.60 -10.41 24.31
C GLY A 136 -15.22 -9.02 24.25
N THR A 137 -14.42 -8.06 23.81
CA THR A 137 -14.78 -6.67 23.57
C THR A 137 -14.43 -6.32 22.13
N VAL A 138 -15.30 -5.56 21.45
CA VAL A 138 -15.04 -5.05 20.11
C VAL A 138 -15.09 -3.54 20.16
N GLU A 139 -14.03 -2.88 19.75
CA GLU A 139 -14.01 -1.43 19.58
C GLU A 139 -14.27 -1.11 18.11
N ILE A 140 -15.32 -0.35 17.84
CA ILE A 140 -15.64 0.10 16.48
C ILE A 140 -15.20 1.54 16.28
N TYR A 141 -14.59 1.81 15.12
CA TYR A 141 -14.00 3.08 14.77
C TYR A 141 -14.56 3.59 13.45
N ASP A 142 -14.94 4.87 13.44
CA ASP A 142 -15.00 5.66 12.22
C ASP A 142 -13.58 5.88 11.72
N ALA A 143 -13.41 6.00 10.40
CA ALA A 143 -12.10 6.14 9.80
C ALA A 143 -12.12 7.07 8.58
N THR A 144 -11.01 7.77 8.38
CA THR A 144 -10.77 8.52 7.16
C THR A 144 -9.61 7.87 6.42
N TYR A 145 -9.78 7.65 5.12
CA TYR A 145 -8.80 7.06 4.25
C TYR A 145 -8.36 8.04 3.17
N GLU A 146 -7.08 7.97 2.82
CA GLU A 146 -6.56 8.54 1.59
C GLU A 146 -6.35 7.40 0.58
N LEU A 147 -7.04 7.49 -0.55
CA LEU A 147 -6.80 6.65 -1.71
C LEU A 147 -5.88 7.40 -2.66
N THR A 148 -4.71 6.84 -2.94
CA THR A 148 -3.84 7.34 -4.02
C THR A 148 -3.74 6.30 -5.12
N ILE A 149 -3.99 6.73 -6.36
CA ILE A 149 -3.91 5.88 -7.54
C ILE A 149 -2.61 6.23 -8.28
N TYR A 150 -1.83 5.20 -8.58
CA TYR A 150 -0.55 5.30 -9.26
C TYR A 150 -0.60 4.57 -10.61
N ALA A 151 0.10 5.11 -11.61
CA ALA A 151 0.48 4.34 -12.78
C ALA A 151 1.59 3.34 -12.39
N ALA A 152 1.31 2.04 -12.47
CA ALA A 152 2.17 0.98 -11.94
C ALA A 152 3.58 1.00 -12.53
N GLN A 153 3.68 1.23 -13.85
CA GLN A 153 4.96 1.21 -14.56
C GLN A 153 5.90 2.36 -14.15
N THR A 154 5.33 3.56 -13.91
CA THR A 154 6.11 4.78 -13.71
C THR A 154 6.15 5.24 -12.25
N GLY A 155 5.24 4.74 -11.40
CA GLY A 155 5.05 5.21 -10.03
C GLY A 155 4.47 6.63 -9.95
N GLU A 156 3.94 7.17 -11.05
CA GLU A 156 3.35 8.51 -11.08
C GLU A 156 1.95 8.50 -10.45
N VAL A 157 1.66 9.47 -9.58
CA VAL A 157 0.32 9.67 -9.04
C VAL A 157 -0.60 10.19 -10.13
N VAL A 158 -1.68 9.46 -10.40
CA VAL A 158 -2.70 9.84 -11.39
C VAL A 158 -3.97 10.40 -10.73
N GLY A 159 -4.20 10.10 -9.46
CA GLY A 159 -5.34 10.60 -8.70
C GLY A 159 -5.19 10.39 -7.20
N THR A 160 -5.84 11.25 -6.42
CA THR A 160 -5.92 11.12 -4.96
C THR A 160 -7.31 11.52 -4.50
N GLU A 161 -7.90 10.73 -3.61
CA GLU A 161 -9.22 10.96 -3.04
C GLU A 161 -9.20 10.75 -1.52
N THR A 162 -10.04 11.49 -0.81
CA THR A 162 -10.25 11.30 0.63
C THR A 162 -11.63 10.67 0.85
N ILE A 163 -11.70 9.65 1.70
CA ILE A 163 -12.91 8.87 1.95
C ILE A 163 -13.17 8.81 3.44
N ASP A 164 -14.32 9.35 3.86
CA ASP A 164 -14.80 9.23 5.22
C ASP A 164 -15.76 8.05 5.33
N THR A 165 -15.51 7.16 6.28
CA THR A 165 -16.30 5.96 6.52
C THR A 165 -16.77 5.90 7.97
N TYR A 166 -17.99 5.38 8.17
CA TYR A 166 -18.66 5.39 9.46
C TYR A 166 -19.16 4.00 9.85
N LEU A 167 -19.11 3.68 11.15
CA LEU A 167 -19.71 2.49 11.73
C LEU A 167 -20.62 2.89 12.90
N ASP A 168 -21.86 2.42 12.89
CA ASP A 168 -22.86 2.71 13.92
C ASP A 168 -23.45 1.46 14.59
N GLU A 169 -22.99 0.27 14.18
CA GLU A 169 -23.51 -1.00 14.69
C GLU A 169 -22.41 -1.94 15.18
N CYS A 170 -22.55 -2.40 16.43
CA CYS A 170 -21.77 -3.49 16.97
C CYS A 170 -22.04 -4.79 16.19
N PRO A 171 -21.00 -5.54 15.79
CA PRO A 171 -21.21 -6.79 15.08
C PRO A 171 -21.97 -7.80 15.95
N SER A 172 -22.86 -8.58 15.34
CA SER A 172 -23.59 -9.62 16.08
C SER A 172 -22.72 -10.84 16.43
N PHE A 173 -21.61 -11.03 15.71
CA PHE A 173 -20.73 -12.19 15.85
C PHE A 173 -19.28 -11.80 15.54
N VAL A 174 -18.37 -12.18 16.43
CA VAL A 174 -16.92 -11.99 16.30
C VAL A 174 -16.23 -13.26 16.78
N MET A 175 -15.24 -13.73 16.02
CA MET A 175 -14.33 -14.77 16.47
C MET A 175 -13.09 -14.08 17.04
N PHE A 176 -12.81 -14.33 18.31
CA PHE A 176 -11.57 -13.88 18.95
C PHE A 176 -10.48 -14.93 18.75
N SER A 177 -9.25 -14.49 18.50
CA SER A 177 -8.10 -15.36 18.68
C SER A 177 -7.97 -15.69 20.17
N THR A 178 -7.90 -16.97 20.52
CA THR A 178 -7.80 -17.42 21.91
C THR A 178 -6.44 -18.09 22.15
N GLY A 179 -5.42 -17.26 22.35
CA GLY A 179 -4.08 -17.65 22.81
C GLY A 179 -3.82 -17.21 24.25
N SER A 180 -2.94 -17.93 24.96
CA SER A 180 -2.57 -17.55 26.33
C SER A 180 -1.86 -16.19 26.34
N GLY A 181 -2.52 -15.16 26.87
CA GLY A 181 -1.98 -13.80 27.00
C GLY A 181 -2.41 -12.83 25.89
N GLU A 182 -3.35 -13.22 25.03
CA GLU A 182 -3.94 -12.31 24.04
C GLU A 182 -4.99 -11.39 24.69
N ASP A 183 -5.01 -10.13 24.28
CA ASP A 183 -6.04 -9.18 24.67
C ASP A 183 -7.35 -9.58 24.00
N LEU A 184 -8.43 -9.65 24.78
CA LEU A 184 -9.77 -9.98 24.29
C LEU A 184 -10.47 -8.76 23.67
N VAL A 185 -9.69 -7.86 23.08
CA VAL A 185 -10.16 -6.62 22.45
C VAL A 185 -9.85 -6.71 20.97
N GLU A 186 -10.90 -6.70 20.15
CA GLU A 186 -10.80 -6.65 18.70
C GLU A 186 -11.12 -5.23 18.23
N GLU A 187 -10.27 -4.63 17.42
CA GLU A 187 -10.53 -3.34 16.80
C GLU A 187 -11.15 -3.54 15.41
N ARG A 188 -12.22 -2.81 15.10
CA ARG A 188 -12.86 -2.79 13.79
C ARG A 188 -13.00 -1.38 13.27
N TYR A 189 -12.66 -1.22 12.01
CA TYR A 189 -12.63 0.07 11.34
C TYR A 189 -13.62 0.08 10.20
N ALA A 190 -14.36 1.18 10.04
CA ALA A 190 -15.25 1.39 8.92
C ALA A 190 -14.47 1.26 7.58
N GLN A 191 -14.95 0.45 6.64
CA GLN A 191 -14.25 0.20 5.36
C GLN A 191 -15.02 0.82 4.18
N PRO A 192 -14.34 1.44 3.19
CA PRO A 192 -14.98 2.10 2.05
C PRO A 192 -15.35 1.12 0.91
N THR A 193 -15.84 -0.08 1.22
CA THR A 193 -15.98 -1.16 0.22
C THR A 193 -16.87 -0.77 -0.96
N ASP A 194 -17.99 -0.08 -0.73
CA ASP A 194 -18.94 0.26 -1.78
C ASP A 194 -18.58 1.55 -2.52
N GLU A 195 -17.84 2.45 -1.88
CA GLU A 195 -17.39 3.71 -2.45
C GLU A 195 -16.24 3.51 -3.45
N LEU A 196 -15.37 2.53 -3.18
CA LEU A 196 -14.15 2.30 -3.97
C LEU A 196 -14.43 2.12 -5.46
N VAL A 197 -15.48 1.38 -5.84
CA VAL A 197 -15.80 1.14 -7.25
C VAL A 197 -16.10 2.44 -7.99
N ASN A 198 -16.87 3.33 -7.37
CA ASN A 198 -17.25 4.62 -7.97
C ASN A 198 -16.06 5.58 -8.04
N LEU A 199 -15.16 5.51 -7.05
CA LEU A 199 -13.97 6.38 -6.98
C LEU A 199 -12.94 6.03 -8.05
N VAL A 200 -12.78 4.74 -8.37
CA VAL A 200 -11.79 4.32 -9.37
C VAL A 200 -12.35 4.19 -10.78
N GLU A 201 -13.69 4.19 -10.96
CA GLU A 201 -14.35 3.96 -12.25
C GLU A 201 -13.80 4.86 -13.37
N SER A 202 -13.64 6.16 -13.10
CA SER A 202 -13.15 7.10 -14.12
C SER A 202 -11.71 6.88 -14.57
N TYR A 203 -10.92 6.14 -13.78
CA TYR A 203 -9.54 5.79 -14.11
C TYR A 203 -9.45 4.44 -14.82
N VAL A 204 -10.30 3.50 -14.41
CA VAL A 204 -10.32 2.12 -14.88
C VAL A 204 -11.12 1.97 -16.17
N ASN A 205 -12.21 2.71 -16.33
CA ASN A 205 -13.14 2.61 -17.45
C ASN A 205 -13.59 4.01 -17.95
N PRO A 206 -12.67 4.80 -18.54
CA PRO A 206 -12.91 6.19 -18.95
C PRO A 206 -13.87 6.38 -20.14
#